data_AF-A0A9E3U9F1-F1
#
_entry.id   AF-A0A9E3U9F1-F1
#
_cell.length_a   1.000
_cell.length_b   1.000
_cell.length_c   1.000
_cell.angle_alpha   90.00
_cell.angle_beta   90.00
_cell.angle_gamma   90.00
#
_symmetry.space_group_name_H-M   'P 1'
#
loop_
_entity.id
_entity.type
_entity.pdbx_description
1 polymer ?
#
loop_
_entity_poly.entity_id
_entity_poly.type
_entity_poly.pdbx_seq_one_letter_code
_entity_poly.pdbx_strand_id
1 'polypeptide(L)'
;MDSTFAKALFKSSGATAAVALLIVACGSVGSEFGEEGPPNPTFGDGSFNQGQPDGGDPYANDPPPKWCGPMGQPEPPRPGGTADCPDDKNKPGCGCTNVGEEAACWTGLRANRNLGVCKDGVTKCSQISENVKAWGPCVGQVLPTQGATKGKEACRCFSLGQWKLANLSPCFREYCGIDPGTGNPCPAANVTGYYAVSTHDDGTGGGAKCTAQAPTPPPALPPGPWTTDTLTVDCAGHFKLCYELKAGNFDAPSASDCTLTKQCVEADYLKENVEQAFPPLDAWVSMDQACAKKWNTTGGYGEMTVVGESVRCDKVDDGAGNAYVFNRVKYCPSICRDPANASNPECQNCQQGGSGQF
;
A
#
# COMPACT_ATOMS: atom_id res chain seq x y z
N MET A 1 -30.88 46.76 -2.72
CA MET A 1 -29.80 47.20 -3.64
C MET A 1 -29.17 45.94 -4.17
N ASP A 2 -29.57 45.59 -5.39
CA ASP A 2 -29.12 44.41 -6.14
C ASP A 2 -27.60 44.39 -6.32
N SER A 3 -27.01 43.20 -6.24
CA SER A 3 -25.76 42.93 -6.96
C SER A 3 -25.68 41.47 -7.38
N THR A 4 -25.88 41.32 -8.69
CA THR A 4 -25.77 40.12 -9.51
C THR A 4 -24.30 39.74 -9.68
N PHE A 5 -23.90 38.52 -9.33
CA PHE A 5 -22.57 37.99 -9.70
C PHE A 5 -22.67 37.00 -10.85
N ALA A 6 -21.97 37.34 -11.93
CA ALA A 6 -21.94 36.64 -13.20
C ALA A 6 -21.11 35.34 -13.16
N LYS A 7 -21.64 34.29 -13.78
CA LYS A 7 -20.92 33.03 -14.10
C LYS A 7 -20.05 33.24 -15.33
N ALA A 8 -18.74 33.06 -15.20
CA ALA A 8 -17.81 32.97 -16.32
C ALA A 8 -17.71 31.51 -16.81
N LEU A 9 -18.09 31.28 -18.07
CA LEU A 9 -17.88 30.05 -18.83
C LEU A 9 -16.45 30.01 -19.36
N PHE A 10 -15.64 29.03 -18.93
CA PHE A 10 -14.36 28.71 -19.57
C PHE A 10 -14.58 27.71 -20.71
N LYS A 11 -14.22 28.13 -21.94
CA LYS A 11 -14.13 27.27 -23.12
C LYS A 11 -12.82 26.47 -23.08
N SER A 12 -12.91 25.14 -23.15
CA SER A 12 -11.78 24.26 -23.43
C SER A 12 -11.42 24.33 -24.92
N SER A 13 -10.14 24.57 -25.21
CA SER A 13 -9.59 24.46 -26.57
C SER A 13 -8.72 23.22 -26.61
N GLY A 14 -9.09 22.26 -27.46
CA GLY A 14 -8.36 21.03 -27.69
C GLY A 14 -7.06 21.29 -28.46
N ALA A 15 -5.97 20.68 -28.02
CA ALA A 15 -4.71 20.61 -28.74
C ALA A 15 -4.51 19.17 -29.22
N THR A 16 -4.59 18.98 -30.53
CA THR A 16 -4.25 17.76 -31.26
C THR A 16 -2.72 17.65 -31.32
N ALA A 17 -2.14 16.68 -30.60
CA ALA A 17 -0.72 16.37 -30.71
C ALA A 17 -0.50 15.33 -31.83
N ALA A 18 0.29 15.73 -32.84
CA ALA A 18 0.74 14.87 -33.92
C ALA A 18 1.88 13.96 -33.42
N VAL A 19 1.74 12.65 -33.62
CA VAL A 19 2.77 11.64 -33.35
C VAL A 19 3.71 11.59 -34.55
N ALA A 20 4.96 12.00 -34.37
CA ALA A 20 6.04 11.77 -35.32
C ALA A 20 6.78 10.47 -34.96
N LEU A 21 6.61 9.44 -35.78
CA LEU A 21 7.40 8.21 -35.74
C LEU A 21 8.81 8.48 -36.27
N LEU A 22 9.81 8.29 -35.42
CA LEU A 22 11.23 8.22 -35.80
C LEU A 22 11.59 6.75 -36.04
N ILE A 23 11.73 6.38 -37.31
CA ILE A 23 12.35 5.12 -37.73
C ILE A 23 13.86 5.32 -37.70
N VAL A 24 14.54 4.59 -36.82
CA VAL A 24 16.01 4.45 -36.84
C VAL A 24 16.33 3.10 -37.49
N ALA A 25 16.99 3.14 -38.64
CA ALA A 25 17.56 2.00 -39.34
C ALA A 25 19.07 2.19 -39.47
N CYS A 26 19.84 1.21 -38.97
CA CYS A 26 21.20 0.77 -39.36
C CYS A 26 21.74 -0.07 -38.17
N GLY A 27 22.34 -1.24 -38.33
CA GLY A 27 22.83 -1.92 -39.52
C GLY A 27 23.16 -3.38 -39.21
N SER A 28 23.56 -4.06 -40.27
CA SER A 28 23.70 -5.50 -40.44
C SER A 28 25.15 -5.98 -40.31
N VAL A 29 25.34 -7.10 -39.61
CA VAL A 29 26.28 -8.20 -39.85
C VAL A 29 25.58 -9.43 -39.25
N GLY A 30 25.39 -10.59 -39.85
CA GLY A 30 26.20 -11.37 -40.77
C GLY A 30 26.25 -12.78 -40.16
N SER A 31 25.29 -13.65 -40.48
CA SER A 31 25.32 -15.07 -40.11
C SER A 31 24.67 -15.91 -41.22
N GLU A 32 25.51 -16.71 -41.87
CA GLU A 32 25.15 -17.70 -42.88
C GLU A 32 24.82 -19.06 -42.23
N PHE A 33 23.69 -19.60 -42.70
CA PHE A 33 23.26 -20.98 -42.91
C PHE A 33 23.38 -22.10 -41.86
N GLY A 34 22.21 -22.71 -41.61
CA GLY A 34 22.02 -24.14 -41.42
C GLY A 34 20.63 -24.55 -41.93
N GLU A 35 20.57 -25.13 -43.13
CA GLU A 35 19.39 -25.80 -43.69
C GLU A 35 19.13 -27.11 -42.95
N GLU A 36 18.10 -27.15 -42.09
CA GLU A 36 17.40 -28.39 -41.75
C GLU A 36 15.89 -28.13 -41.81
N GLY A 37 15.22 -28.81 -42.74
CA GLY A 37 13.78 -28.72 -42.92
C GLY A 37 12.98 -29.29 -41.74
N PRO A 38 11.70 -28.95 -41.62
CA PRO A 38 10.89 -29.27 -40.45
C PRO A 38 10.58 -30.77 -40.37
N PRO A 39 10.77 -31.44 -39.21
CA PRO A 39 10.16 -32.73 -38.99
C PRO A 39 8.63 -32.56 -38.90
N ASN A 40 7.91 -33.37 -39.68
CA ASN A 40 6.46 -33.55 -39.61
C ASN A 40 5.98 -33.69 -38.16
N PRO A 41 4.95 -32.94 -37.71
CA PRO A 41 4.29 -33.26 -36.45
C PRO A 41 3.52 -34.57 -36.62
N THR A 42 4.07 -35.65 -36.10
CA THR A 42 3.32 -36.86 -35.80
C THR A 42 2.29 -36.53 -34.72
N PHE A 43 1.01 -36.55 -35.09
CA PHE A 43 -0.10 -36.53 -34.15
C PHE A 43 -0.06 -37.82 -33.34
N GLY A 44 0.49 -37.73 -32.13
CA GLY A 44 0.52 -38.80 -31.15
C GLY A 44 -0.79 -38.89 -30.38
N ASP A 45 -1.27 -40.12 -30.27
CA ASP A 45 -2.56 -40.53 -29.77
C ASP A 45 -2.73 -40.19 -28.28
N GLY A 46 -3.58 -39.20 -27.98
CA GLY A 46 -4.60 -39.23 -26.91
C GLY A 46 -4.29 -39.80 -25.52
N SER A 47 -3.09 -39.67 -24.96
CA SER A 47 -2.83 -40.02 -23.55
C SER A 47 -2.59 -38.77 -22.69
N PHE A 48 -3.63 -38.34 -21.97
CA PHE A 48 -3.62 -37.28 -20.96
C PHE A 48 -2.87 -37.70 -19.68
N ASN A 49 -1.60 -38.07 -19.81
CA ASN A 49 -0.68 -38.26 -18.69
C ASN A 49 0.60 -37.47 -18.98
N GLN A 50 0.48 -36.14 -19.05
CA GLN A 50 1.63 -35.26 -18.85
C GLN A 50 1.77 -35.02 -17.35
N GLY A 51 2.94 -35.36 -16.82
CA GLY A 51 3.27 -35.37 -15.41
C GLY A 51 3.02 -34.03 -14.74
N GLN A 52 1.83 -33.88 -14.18
CA GLN A 52 1.64 -33.03 -13.02
C GLN A 52 2.58 -33.63 -11.95
N PRO A 53 3.58 -32.88 -11.43
CA PRO A 53 4.29 -33.34 -10.24
C PRO A 53 3.22 -33.75 -9.24
N ASP A 54 3.46 -34.80 -8.44
CA ASP A 54 2.59 -35.26 -7.34
C ASP A 54 2.40 -34.12 -6.31
N GLY A 55 1.74 -33.06 -6.74
CA GLY A 55 1.30 -31.92 -5.98
C GLY A 55 0.15 -32.46 -5.19
N GLY A 56 0.49 -33.08 -4.06
CA GLY A 56 -0.47 -33.54 -3.07
C GLY A 56 -1.56 -32.51 -2.90
N ASP A 57 -2.78 -32.99 -2.65
CA ASP A 57 -4.00 -32.17 -2.62
C ASP A 57 -3.69 -30.80 -2.00
N PRO A 58 -3.71 -29.69 -2.77
CA PRO A 58 -3.27 -28.38 -2.26
C PRO A 58 -4.14 -27.87 -1.10
N TYR A 59 -5.21 -28.61 -0.81
CA TYR A 59 -6.18 -28.41 0.25
C TYR A 59 -5.91 -29.24 1.51
N ALA A 60 -5.03 -30.25 1.45
CA ALA A 60 -4.61 -31.02 2.63
C ALA A 60 -3.96 -30.12 3.71
N ASN A 61 -3.43 -28.96 3.29
CA ASN A 61 -2.84 -27.94 4.16
C ASN A 61 -3.73 -26.72 4.37
N ASP A 62 -5.05 -26.83 4.14
CA ASP A 62 -6.00 -25.73 4.31
C ASP A 62 -6.84 -25.92 5.58
N PRO A 63 -6.27 -25.68 6.78
CA PRO A 63 -6.99 -25.87 8.02
C PRO A 63 -8.22 -24.94 8.08
N PRO A 64 -9.25 -25.32 8.87
CA PRO A 64 -10.35 -24.42 9.17
C PRO A 64 -9.82 -23.07 9.68
N PRO A 65 -10.51 -21.95 9.38
CA PRO A 65 -10.13 -20.64 9.89
C PRO A 65 -9.98 -20.70 11.41
N LYS A 66 -8.79 -20.36 11.91
CA LYS A 66 -8.62 -20.10 13.34
C LYS A 66 -9.12 -18.69 13.62
N TRP A 67 -9.71 -18.48 14.79
CA TRP A 67 -10.13 -17.16 15.23
C TRP A 67 -9.19 -16.64 16.31
N CYS A 68 -8.53 -15.53 15.99
CA CYS A 68 -7.69 -14.72 16.89
C CYS A 68 -8.25 -13.30 17.03
N GLY A 69 -9.56 -13.13 16.86
CA GLY A 69 -10.19 -11.82 17.00
C GLY A 69 -10.19 -11.27 18.44
N PRO A 70 -10.53 -9.98 18.62
CA PRO A 70 -10.56 -9.34 19.94
C PRO A 70 -11.47 -10.10 20.93
N MET A 71 -11.09 -10.09 22.21
CA MET A 71 -11.90 -10.71 23.25
C MET A 71 -13.32 -10.15 23.27
N GLY A 72 -14.32 -11.03 23.31
CA GLY A 72 -15.74 -10.64 23.35
C GLY A 72 -16.44 -10.56 21.99
N GLN A 73 -15.72 -10.69 20.88
CA GLN A 73 -16.33 -10.87 19.55
C GLN A 73 -16.68 -12.36 19.33
N PRO A 74 -17.88 -12.69 18.80
CA PRO A 74 -18.24 -14.06 18.50
C PRO A 74 -17.35 -14.62 17.38
N GLU A 75 -16.86 -15.85 17.54
CA GLU A 75 -16.15 -16.58 16.48
C GLU A 75 -17.12 -16.76 15.29
N PRO A 76 -16.67 -16.49 14.05
CA PRO A 76 -17.45 -16.78 12.85
C PRO A 76 -17.85 -18.26 12.80
N PRO A 77 -19.06 -18.61 12.33
CA PRO A 77 -19.45 -20.00 12.20
C PRO A 77 -18.44 -20.73 11.30
N ARG A 78 -17.99 -21.90 11.76
CA ARG A 78 -17.08 -22.72 10.98
C ARG A 78 -17.75 -23.11 9.66
N PRO A 79 -17.05 -23.04 8.52
CA PRO A 79 -17.56 -23.56 7.27
C PRO A 79 -18.02 -25.01 7.41
N GLY A 80 -19.17 -25.34 6.81
CA GLY A 80 -19.66 -26.71 6.71
C GLY A 80 -18.88 -27.56 5.71
N GLY A 81 -19.42 -28.75 5.41
CA GLY A 81 -18.87 -29.68 4.43
C GLY A 81 -17.80 -30.63 4.98
N THR A 82 -17.11 -31.32 4.08
CA THR A 82 -15.99 -32.22 4.41
C THR A 82 -14.64 -31.52 4.18
N ALA A 83 -13.55 -32.13 4.64
CA ALA A 83 -12.20 -31.62 4.33
C ALA A 83 -11.94 -31.55 2.81
N ASP A 84 -12.42 -32.55 2.07
CA ASP A 84 -12.27 -32.62 0.61
C ASP A 84 -13.22 -31.69 -0.15
N CYS A 85 -14.44 -31.53 0.39
CA CYS A 85 -15.51 -30.72 -0.17
C CYS A 85 -16.09 -29.76 0.86
N PRO A 86 -15.35 -28.69 1.19
CA PRO A 86 -15.84 -27.68 2.09
C PRO A 86 -16.87 -26.78 1.40
N ASP A 87 -17.98 -26.52 2.11
CA ASP A 87 -19.14 -25.82 1.55
C ASP A 87 -18.82 -24.38 1.13
N ASP A 88 -17.82 -23.74 1.75
CA ASP A 88 -17.44 -22.37 1.43
C ASP A 88 -16.61 -22.22 0.15
N LYS A 89 -16.04 -23.31 -0.40
CA LYS A 89 -15.13 -23.25 -1.56
C LYS A 89 -15.75 -23.74 -2.87
N ASN A 90 -16.82 -24.53 -2.81
CA ASN A 90 -17.46 -25.13 -3.99
C ASN A 90 -16.43 -25.71 -4.99
N LYS A 91 -15.53 -26.56 -4.47
CA LYS A 91 -14.39 -27.11 -5.25
C LYS A 91 -14.90 -27.92 -6.44
N PRO A 92 -14.25 -27.85 -7.61
CA PRO A 92 -14.62 -28.67 -8.77
C PRO A 92 -14.68 -30.16 -8.40
N GLY A 93 -15.77 -30.82 -8.80
CA GLY A 93 -16.04 -32.24 -8.48
C GLY A 93 -16.82 -32.48 -7.19
N CYS A 94 -16.99 -31.47 -6.33
CA CYS A 94 -17.82 -31.59 -5.13
C CYS A 94 -19.32 -31.53 -5.46
N GLY A 95 -20.12 -32.24 -4.65
CA GLY A 95 -21.57 -32.33 -4.84
C GLY A 95 -22.26 -30.96 -4.82
N CYS A 96 -23.30 -30.82 -5.65
CA CYS A 96 -24.14 -29.62 -5.69
C CYS A 96 -25.63 -29.98 -5.81
N THR A 97 -26.51 -29.10 -5.37
CA THR A 97 -27.94 -29.40 -5.21
C THR A 97 -28.68 -29.36 -6.54
N ASN A 98 -28.54 -28.27 -7.30
CA ASN A 98 -29.33 -28.01 -8.50
C ASN A 98 -28.43 -27.82 -9.72
N VAL A 99 -28.69 -28.59 -10.79
CA VAL A 99 -27.98 -28.42 -12.05
C VAL A 99 -28.24 -27.03 -12.61
N GLY A 100 -27.19 -26.34 -13.00
CA GLY A 100 -27.25 -24.96 -13.49
C GLY A 100 -27.13 -23.89 -12.41
N GLU A 101 -27.15 -24.24 -11.12
CA GLU A 101 -26.85 -23.32 -10.02
C GLU A 101 -25.43 -22.77 -10.16
N GLU A 102 -25.25 -21.49 -9.84
CA GLU A 102 -23.96 -20.81 -9.84
C GLU A 102 -23.60 -20.39 -8.41
N ALA A 103 -22.34 -20.57 -8.05
CA ALA A 103 -21.83 -20.21 -6.73
C ALA A 103 -20.41 -19.66 -6.81
N ALA A 104 -20.03 -18.87 -5.81
CA ALA A 104 -18.64 -18.44 -5.64
C ALA A 104 -17.76 -19.67 -5.36
N CYS A 105 -16.60 -19.74 -5.99
CA CYS A 105 -15.64 -20.83 -5.80
C CYS A 105 -14.24 -20.30 -5.53
N TRP A 106 -13.45 -21.11 -4.82
CA TRP A 106 -12.08 -20.77 -4.47
C TRP A 106 -11.20 -22.01 -4.42
N THR A 107 -10.22 -22.12 -5.32
CA THR A 107 -9.27 -23.26 -5.33
C THR A 107 -7.98 -23.01 -4.56
N GLY A 108 -7.77 -21.79 -4.05
CA GLY A 108 -6.60 -21.44 -3.23
C GLY A 108 -6.75 -21.80 -1.75
N LEU A 109 -5.76 -21.42 -0.94
CA LEU A 109 -5.82 -21.48 0.52
C LEU A 109 -6.79 -20.41 1.06
N ARG A 110 -7.54 -20.71 2.13
CA ARG A 110 -8.46 -19.74 2.78
C ARG A 110 -7.73 -18.51 3.30
N ALA A 111 -6.47 -18.69 3.73
CA ALA A 111 -5.59 -17.62 4.17
C ALA A 111 -5.35 -16.56 3.08
N ASN A 112 -5.59 -16.87 1.80
CA ASN A 112 -5.35 -15.96 0.67
C ASN A 112 -6.66 -15.47 0.01
N ARG A 113 -7.81 -15.93 0.49
CA ARG A 113 -9.11 -15.68 -0.15
C ARG A 113 -9.56 -14.24 0.13
N ASN A 114 -9.93 -13.52 -0.94
CA ASN A 114 -10.42 -12.14 -0.90
C ASN A 114 -9.43 -11.14 -0.28
N LEU A 115 -8.12 -11.38 -0.45
CA LEU A 115 -7.04 -10.50 -0.02
C LEU A 115 -6.27 -10.01 -1.25
N GLY A 116 -5.88 -8.74 -1.28
CA GLY A 116 -5.11 -8.23 -2.41
C GLY A 116 -5.82 -8.37 -3.76
N VAL A 117 -5.09 -8.85 -4.76
CA VAL A 117 -5.66 -9.15 -6.10
C VAL A 117 -6.50 -10.43 -6.11
N CYS A 118 -6.43 -11.25 -5.06
CA CYS A 118 -7.11 -12.53 -5.01
C CYS A 118 -8.59 -12.36 -4.78
N LYS A 119 -9.37 -13.06 -5.61
CA LYS A 119 -10.82 -13.03 -5.57
C LYS A 119 -11.40 -14.38 -5.99
N ASP A 120 -12.57 -14.67 -5.46
CA ASP A 120 -13.35 -15.83 -5.85
C ASP A 120 -13.69 -15.82 -7.34
N GLY A 121 -13.75 -17.01 -7.90
CA GLY A 121 -14.34 -17.24 -9.21
C GLY A 121 -15.82 -17.60 -9.09
N VAL A 122 -16.41 -17.99 -10.22
CA VAL A 122 -17.75 -18.56 -10.28
C VAL A 122 -17.64 -19.99 -10.82
N THR A 123 -18.32 -20.92 -10.17
CA THR A 123 -18.51 -22.28 -10.64
C THR A 123 -19.99 -22.53 -10.93
N LYS A 124 -20.26 -23.47 -11.82
CA LYS A 124 -21.61 -23.89 -12.20
C LYS A 124 -21.80 -25.37 -11.90
N CYS A 125 -22.91 -25.70 -11.26
CA CYS A 125 -23.28 -27.08 -10.98
C CYS A 125 -23.67 -27.78 -12.29
N SER A 126 -23.03 -28.91 -12.57
CA SER A 126 -23.24 -29.70 -13.78
C SER A 126 -23.64 -31.13 -13.42
N GLN A 127 -24.45 -31.74 -14.27
CA GLN A 127 -24.76 -33.15 -14.15
C GLN A 127 -23.64 -33.95 -14.82
N ILE A 128 -22.82 -34.63 -14.02
CA ILE A 128 -21.71 -35.45 -14.52
C ILE A 128 -22.21 -36.86 -14.88
N SER A 129 -23.19 -37.38 -14.15
CA SER A 129 -23.87 -38.65 -14.47
C SER A 129 -25.34 -38.60 -14.07
N GLU A 130 -26.11 -39.65 -14.39
CA GLU A 130 -27.57 -39.72 -14.14
C GLU A 130 -27.94 -39.38 -12.68
N ASN A 131 -27.08 -39.75 -11.73
CA ASN A 131 -27.32 -39.55 -10.29
C ASN A 131 -26.26 -38.68 -9.59
N VAL A 132 -25.26 -38.14 -10.32
CA VAL A 132 -24.18 -37.34 -9.74
C VAL A 132 -24.19 -35.93 -10.33
N LYS A 133 -24.36 -34.96 -9.43
CA LYS A 133 -24.26 -33.52 -9.71
C LYS A 133 -23.01 -33.01 -9.02
N ALA A 134 -22.18 -32.25 -9.72
CA ALA A 134 -21.01 -31.66 -9.12
C ALA A 134 -20.66 -30.29 -9.70
N TRP A 135 -19.96 -29.49 -8.89
CA TRP A 135 -19.42 -28.20 -9.28
C TRP A 135 -18.41 -28.36 -10.43
N GLY A 136 -18.56 -27.52 -11.45
CA GLY A 136 -17.61 -27.42 -12.56
C GLY A 136 -16.33 -26.66 -12.19
N PRO A 137 -15.49 -26.34 -13.19
CA PRO A 137 -14.29 -25.53 -13.01
C PRO A 137 -14.60 -24.17 -12.38
N CYS A 138 -13.66 -23.66 -11.57
CA CYS A 138 -13.76 -22.34 -10.98
C CYS A 138 -13.25 -21.27 -11.95
N VAL A 139 -14.16 -20.56 -12.62
CA VAL A 139 -13.82 -19.61 -13.68
C VAL A 139 -13.69 -18.20 -13.10
N GLY A 140 -12.63 -17.48 -13.48
CA GLY A 140 -12.43 -16.07 -13.11
C GLY A 140 -11.83 -15.83 -11.73
N GLN A 141 -11.51 -16.89 -10.98
CA GLN A 141 -10.74 -16.76 -9.75
C GLN A 141 -9.34 -16.20 -10.03
N VAL A 142 -8.79 -15.48 -9.06
CA VAL A 142 -7.40 -14.98 -9.10
C VAL A 142 -6.67 -15.56 -7.91
N LEU A 143 -5.65 -16.37 -8.18
CA LEU A 143 -4.80 -16.99 -7.18
C LEU A 143 -3.57 -16.12 -6.89
N PRO A 144 -2.89 -16.32 -5.74
CA PRO A 144 -1.64 -15.64 -5.46
C PRO A 144 -0.61 -15.95 -6.54
N THR A 145 0.22 -14.96 -6.87
CA THR A 145 1.34 -15.18 -7.79
C THR A 145 2.34 -16.12 -7.14
N GLN A 146 2.77 -17.15 -7.86
CA GLN A 146 3.70 -18.14 -7.33
C GLN A 146 5.01 -17.47 -6.89
N GLY A 147 5.39 -17.67 -5.62
CA GLY A 147 6.60 -17.07 -5.03
C GLY A 147 6.42 -15.64 -4.50
N ALA A 148 5.25 -15.02 -4.68
CA ALA A 148 4.97 -13.72 -4.07
C ALA A 148 4.84 -13.86 -2.55
N THR A 149 5.71 -13.18 -1.81
CA THR A 149 5.71 -13.17 -0.34
C THR A 149 5.16 -11.87 0.23
N LYS A 150 5.06 -10.82 -0.58
CA LYS A 150 4.70 -9.45 -0.20
C LYS A 150 3.83 -8.80 -1.28
N GLY A 151 3.16 -7.72 -0.92
CA GLY A 151 2.37 -6.89 -1.84
C GLY A 151 1.08 -7.55 -2.32
N LYS A 152 0.41 -6.84 -3.23
CA LYS A 152 -0.91 -7.20 -3.78
C LYS A 152 -0.95 -8.61 -4.37
N GLU A 153 0.16 -9.10 -4.93
CA GLU A 153 0.25 -10.40 -5.58
C GLU A 153 0.36 -11.58 -4.60
N ALA A 154 0.77 -11.33 -3.35
CA ALA A 154 0.87 -12.36 -2.33
C ALA A 154 -0.48 -12.73 -1.72
N CYS A 155 -1.48 -11.86 -1.87
CA CYS A 155 -2.82 -12.00 -1.30
C CYS A 155 -2.76 -12.31 0.20
N ARG A 156 -2.03 -11.45 0.92
CA ARG A 156 -1.91 -11.47 2.38
C ARG A 156 -2.62 -10.24 2.96
N CYS A 157 -2.85 -10.23 4.26
CA CYS A 157 -3.32 -9.03 4.95
C CYS A 157 -2.39 -7.83 4.66
N PHE A 158 -2.95 -6.63 4.46
CA PHE A 158 -2.25 -5.43 3.94
C PHE A 158 -1.79 -5.54 2.47
N SER A 159 -2.49 -6.32 1.65
CA SER A 159 -2.25 -6.35 0.20
C SER A 159 -2.99 -5.25 -0.55
N LEU A 160 -4.07 -4.73 0.04
CA LEU A 160 -4.81 -3.56 -0.43
C LEU A 160 -5.27 -2.70 0.75
N GLY A 161 -5.22 -1.39 0.58
CA GLY A 161 -5.77 -0.49 1.56
C GLY A 161 -5.40 0.98 1.39
N GLN A 162 -5.73 1.75 2.42
CA GLN A 162 -5.36 3.14 2.54
C GLN A 162 -5.18 3.49 4.02
N TRP A 163 -4.04 4.09 4.34
CA TRP A 163 -3.84 4.78 5.61
C TRP A 163 -3.91 6.28 5.32
N LYS A 164 -5.04 6.89 5.71
CA LYS A 164 -5.29 8.32 5.52
C LYS A 164 -4.79 9.06 6.75
N LEU A 165 -3.76 9.86 6.54
CA LEU A 165 -3.14 10.71 7.55
C LEU A 165 -3.50 12.16 7.21
N ALA A 166 -4.27 12.81 8.07
CA ALA A 166 -4.65 14.21 7.89
C ALA A 166 -3.48 15.13 8.28
N ASN A 167 -3.24 16.19 7.49
CA ASN A 167 -2.32 17.27 7.88
C ASN A 167 -0.85 16.83 8.15
N LEU A 168 -0.40 15.71 7.57
CA LEU A 168 0.94 15.17 7.82
C LEU A 168 2.00 15.91 6.98
N SER A 169 2.61 16.94 7.58
CA SER A 169 3.76 17.63 7.00
C SER A 169 4.81 17.92 8.08
N PRO A 170 6.11 17.65 7.85
CA PRO A 170 7.14 18.09 8.76
C PRO A 170 7.45 19.59 8.61
N CYS A 171 7.67 20.25 9.74
CA CYS A 171 8.09 21.64 9.81
C CYS A 171 9.58 21.72 10.11
N PHE A 172 10.34 22.34 9.21
CA PHE A 172 11.75 22.63 9.42
C PHE A 172 11.95 24.07 9.85
N ARG A 173 12.92 24.28 10.73
CA ARG A 173 13.35 25.61 11.15
C ARG A 173 14.86 25.65 11.20
N GLU A 174 15.37 26.77 10.69
CA GLU A 174 16.73 27.21 10.88
C GLU A 174 16.81 27.94 12.21
N TYR A 175 17.86 27.69 12.99
CA TYR A 175 18.14 28.46 14.19
C TYR A 175 19.54 29.05 14.12
N CYS A 176 19.65 30.25 14.67
CA CYS A 176 20.82 31.10 14.58
C CYS A 176 21.16 31.50 16.00
N GLY A 177 22.31 31.02 16.48
CA GLY A 177 22.73 31.18 17.87
C GLY A 177 22.60 32.63 18.31
N ILE A 178 21.61 32.88 19.18
CA ILE A 178 21.36 34.14 19.90
C ILE A 178 21.22 35.37 18.99
N ASP A 179 20.04 35.56 18.41
CA ASP A 179 19.41 36.89 18.37
C ASP A 179 17.97 36.78 18.92
N PRO A 180 17.81 36.79 20.26
CA PRO A 180 16.54 36.52 20.91
C PRO A 180 15.63 37.74 20.76
N GLY A 181 14.73 37.72 19.78
CA GLY A 181 13.49 38.49 19.88
C GLY A 181 13.10 39.37 18.70
N THR A 182 13.82 39.37 17.57
CA THR A 182 13.41 40.21 16.43
C THR A 182 12.30 39.61 15.57
N GLY A 183 12.01 38.30 15.69
CA GLY A 183 11.00 37.61 14.88
C GLY A 183 11.34 37.56 13.38
N ASN A 184 12.51 38.05 12.99
CA ASN A 184 12.96 38.10 11.60
C ASN A 184 13.50 36.72 11.17
N PRO A 185 13.31 36.34 9.88
CA PRO A 185 13.93 35.15 9.34
C PRO A 185 15.45 35.26 9.48
N CYS A 186 16.08 34.14 9.80
CA CYS A 186 17.51 34.14 9.99
C CYS A 186 18.24 34.41 8.66
N PRO A 187 19.21 35.34 8.62
CA PRO A 187 20.11 35.45 7.46
C PRO A 187 20.84 34.12 7.25
N ALA A 188 20.87 33.62 6.01
CA ALA A 188 21.49 32.34 5.67
C ALA A 188 22.94 32.20 6.19
N ALA A 189 23.69 33.31 6.28
CA ALA A 189 25.06 33.34 6.81
C ALA A 189 25.17 33.00 8.30
N ASN A 190 24.08 33.09 9.06
CA ASN A 190 24.06 32.93 10.51
C ASN A 190 23.36 31.64 10.97
N VAL A 191 22.97 30.76 10.04
CA VAL A 191 22.33 29.49 10.36
C VAL A 191 23.31 28.56 11.08
N THR A 192 23.08 28.40 12.38
CA THR A 192 23.91 27.55 13.24
C THR A 192 23.42 26.11 13.33
N GLY A 193 22.17 25.83 12.92
CA GLY A 193 21.67 24.47 12.81
C GLY A 193 20.21 24.38 12.37
N TYR A 194 19.71 23.15 12.35
CA TYR A 194 18.36 22.80 11.90
C TYR A 194 17.68 21.93 12.96
N TYR A 195 16.37 22.10 13.09
CA TYR A 195 15.52 21.13 13.78
C TYR A 195 14.24 20.92 12.98
N ALA A 196 13.57 19.80 13.26
CA ALA A 196 12.30 19.45 12.64
C ALA A 196 11.26 19.18 13.71
N VAL A 197 10.01 19.58 13.48
CA VAL A 197 8.89 19.35 14.37
C VAL A 197 7.66 18.92 13.57
N SER A 198 6.73 18.23 14.22
CA SER A 198 5.43 17.94 13.63
C SER A 198 4.65 19.22 13.34
N THR A 199 3.82 19.22 12.30
CA THR A 199 2.68 20.13 12.22
C THR A 199 1.67 19.83 13.33
N HIS A 200 0.76 20.76 13.56
CA HIS A 200 -0.47 20.53 14.32
C HIS A 200 -1.66 21.14 13.55
N ASP A 201 -2.86 20.60 13.77
CA ASP A 201 -4.10 21.24 13.36
C ASP A 201 -4.65 22.04 14.55
N ASP A 202 -4.86 23.34 14.38
CA ASP A 202 -5.41 24.20 15.42
C ASP A 202 -6.95 24.24 15.42
N GLY A 203 -7.58 23.40 14.60
CA GLY A 203 -9.03 23.28 14.52
C GLY A 203 -9.72 24.46 13.82
N THR A 204 -8.96 25.43 13.29
CA THR A 204 -9.55 26.61 12.60
C THR A 204 -9.86 26.34 11.13
N GLY A 205 -9.81 25.08 10.67
CA GLY A 205 -10.05 24.71 9.27
C GLY A 205 -9.00 25.23 8.28
N GLY A 206 -7.84 25.67 8.77
CA GLY A 206 -6.77 26.27 7.97
C GLY A 206 -5.70 25.29 7.46
N GLY A 207 -5.84 24.00 7.76
CA GLY A 207 -4.85 22.96 7.46
C GLY A 207 -3.68 22.93 8.44
N ALA A 208 -2.71 22.07 8.15
CA ALA A 208 -1.53 21.84 8.98
C ALA A 208 -0.70 23.12 9.23
N LYS A 209 -0.47 23.48 10.49
CA LYS A 209 0.33 24.64 10.89
C LYS A 209 1.62 24.22 11.57
N CYS A 210 2.67 24.96 11.28
CA CYS A 210 3.90 24.89 12.07
C CYS A 210 3.76 25.77 13.30
N THR A 211 4.01 25.22 14.50
CA THR A 211 4.02 25.99 15.74
C THR A 211 5.03 27.13 15.64
N ALA A 212 4.61 28.34 16.03
CA ALA A 212 5.54 29.46 16.22
C ALA A 212 6.41 29.13 17.44
N GLN A 213 7.60 28.58 17.20
CA GLN A 213 8.51 28.17 18.25
C GLN A 213 9.56 29.25 18.50
N ALA A 214 9.98 29.36 19.76
CA ALA A 214 11.07 30.24 20.15
C ALA A 214 12.35 29.85 19.37
N PRO A 215 13.23 30.82 19.03
CA PRO A 215 14.46 30.58 18.28
C PRO A 215 15.51 29.77 19.07
N THR A 216 15.24 29.42 20.32
CA THR A 216 16.15 28.71 21.21
C THR A 216 15.86 27.22 21.24
N PRO A 217 16.84 26.35 20.92
CA PRO A 217 16.71 24.92 21.14
C PRO A 217 16.69 24.57 22.64
N PRO A 218 16.00 23.49 23.06
CA PRO A 218 15.14 22.64 22.24
C PRO A 218 13.79 23.34 21.94
N PRO A 219 13.21 23.12 20.74
CA PRO A 219 11.89 23.64 20.44
C PRO A 219 10.83 22.97 21.32
N ALA A 220 9.79 23.72 21.66
CA ALA A 220 8.65 23.19 22.41
C ALA A 220 7.88 22.17 21.57
N LEU A 221 7.48 21.05 22.17
CA LEU A 221 6.61 20.07 21.52
C LEU A 221 5.31 20.74 21.04
N PRO A 222 4.91 20.58 19.77
CA PRO A 222 3.61 21.08 19.29
C PRO A 222 2.45 20.56 20.14
N PRO A 223 1.39 21.37 20.36
CA PRO A 223 0.23 20.92 21.12
C PRO A 223 -0.62 19.94 20.30
N GLY A 224 -1.10 18.88 20.96
CA GLY A 224 -2.01 17.91 20.35
C GLY A 224 -1.32 16.85 19.48
N PRO A 225 -2.11 15.97 18.84
CA PRO A 225 -1.57 14.98 17.92
C PRO A 225 -1.07 15.63 16.62
N TRP A 226 -0.13 14.94 15.95
CA TRP A 226 0.40 15.36 14.66
C TRP A 226 -0.63 15.23 13.54
N THR A 227 -1.39 14.13 13.54
CA THR A 227 -2.37 13.79 12.49
C THR A 227 -3.54 13.03 13.10
N THR A 228 -4.70 13.16 12.49
CA THR A 228 -5.82 12.23 12.70
C THR A 228 -5.81 11.18 11.60
N ASP A 229 -6.11 9.95 12.00
CA ASP A 229 -5.80 8.78 11.19
C ASP A 229 -7.06 7.97 10.93
N THR A 230 -7.27 7.59 9.66
CA THR A 230 -8.25 6.55 9.30
C THR A 230 -7.57 5.45 8.49
N LEU A 231 -8.01 4.23 8.72
CA LEU A 231 -7.47 3.04 8.08
C LEU A 231 -8.58 2.35 7.29
N THR A 232 -8.26 1.88 6.09
CA THR A 232 -9.05 0.92 5.33
C THR A 232 -8.08 -0.17 4.87
N VAL A 233 -8.27 -1.41 5.31
CA VAL A 233 -7.42 -2.55 4.91
C VAL A 233 -8.27 -3.78 4.59
N ASP A 234 -7.73 -4.67 3.78
CA ASP A 234 -8.36 -5.90 3.29
C ASP A 234 -8.56 -7.01 4.33
N CYS A 235 -8.17 -6.77 5.58
CA CYS A 235 -8.25 -7.74 6.68
C CYS A 235 -8.58 -7.06 8.01
N ALA A 236 -9.29 -7.77 8.89
CA ALA A 236 -9.43 -7.37 10.28
C ALA A 236 -8.29 -7.93 11.15
N GLY A 237 -7.90 -7.23 12.22
CA GLY A 237 -6.84 -7.69 13.12
C GLY A 237 -6.40 -6.65 14.15
N HIS A 238 -5.38 -7.00 14.92
CA HIS A 238 -4.68 -6.10 15.82
C HIS A 238 -3.38 -5.65 15.18
N PHE A 239 -3.22 -4.34 14.97
CA PHE A 239 -2.12 -3.79 14.18
C PHE A 239 -1.39 -2.70 14.92
N LYS A 240 -0.06 -2.77 14.87
CA LYS A 240 0.85 -1.68 15.19
C LYS A 240 1.35 -1.04 13.91
N LEU A 241 0.86 0.16 13.64
CA LEU A 241 1.28 0.97 12.49
C LEU A 241 2.35 1.96 12.93
N CYS A 242 3.41 2.10 12.15
CA CYS A 242 4.41 3.14 12.36
C CYS A 242 4.60 3.97 11.10
N TYR A 243 4.80 5.27 11.30
CA TYR A 243 5.16 6.24 10.29
C TYR A 243 6.56 6.78 10.58
N GLU A 244 7.49 6.58 9.66
CA GLU A 244 8.87 7.05 9.76
C GLU A 244 9.15 8.13 8.72
N LEU A 245 9.71 9.26 9.12
CA LEU A 245 10.23 10.25 8.17
C LEU A 245 11.74 10.04 8.03
N LYS A 246 12.19 9.67 6.83
CA LYS A 246 13.60 9.44 6.49
C LYS A 246 14.17 10.42 5.45
N ALA A 247 15.31 11.04 5.75
CA ALA A 247 16.03 11.83 4.74
C ALA A 247 16.98 10.93 3.95
N GLY A 248 16.55 10.54 2.76
CA GLY A 248 17.19 9.54 1.92
C GLY A 248 16.68 9.57 0.49
N ASN A 249 17.12 8.62 -0.32
CA ASN A 249 16.63 8.47 -1.69
C ASN A 249 15.35 7.62 -1.69
N PHE A 250 14.22 8.22 -2.04
CA PHE A 250 12.93 7.51 -2.15
C PHE A 250 13.00 6.32 -3.12
N ASP A 251 13.69 6.47 -4.25
CA ASP A 251 13.77 5.44 -5.29
C ASP A 251 14.75 4.31 -4.94
N ALA A 252 15.61 4.53 -3.94
CA ALA A 252 16.60 3.57 -3.45
C ALA A 252 16.73 3.68 -1.92
N PRO A 253 15.69 3.29 -1.16
CA PRO A 253 15.67 3.42 0.29
C PRO A 253 16.77 2.56 0.92
N SER A 254 17.45 3.11 1.92
CA SER A 254 18.55 2.43 2.60
C SER A 254 18.32 2.37 4.11
N ALA A 255 18.80 1.29 4.75
CA ALA A 255 18.85 1.21 6.20
C ALA A 255 19.79 2.26 6.84
N SER A 256 20.68 2.86 6.04
CA SER A 256 21.56 3.96 6.46
C SER A 256 20.93 5.34 6.29
N ASP A 257 19.72 5.44 5.76
CA ASP A 257 19.02 6.72 5.66
C ASP A 257 18.72 7.25 7.06
N CYS A 258 18.89 8.56 7.23
CA CYS A 258 18.69 9.15 8.55
C CYS A 258 17.20 9.26 8.85
N THR A 259 16.80 8.91 10.07
CA THR A 259 15.40 8.96 10.52
C THR A 259 15.18 10.21 11.35
N LEU A 260 14.30 11.11 10.89
CA LEU A 260 13.89 12.29 11.64
C LEU A 260 13.03 11.93 12.84
N THR A 261 12.06 11.05 12.63
CA THR A 261 11.09 10.60 13.63
C THR A 261 10.52 9.25 13.24
N LYS A 262 10.06 8.52 14.25
CA LYS A 262 9.24 7.32 14.13
C LYS A 262 8.10 7.42 15.13
N GLN A 263 6.88 7.52 14.63
CA GLN A 263 5.67 7.51 15.46
C GLN A 263 4.91 6.22 15.21
N CYS A 264 4.48 5.56 16.29
CA CYS A 264 3.75 4.29 16.20
C CYS A 264 2.46 4.36 17.00
N VAL A 265 1.41 3.76 16.46
CA VAL A 265 0.09 3.61 17.07
C VAL A 265 -0.36 2.16 16.94
N GLU A 266 -1.13 1.70 17.91
CA GLU A 266 -1.53 0.29 18.01
C GLU A 266 -3.00 0.20 18.41
N ALA A 267 -3.79 -0.55 17.63
CA ALA A 267 -5.22 -0.73 17.87
C ALA A 267 -5.80 -1.92 17.10
N ASP A 268 -7.00 -2.32 17.51
CA ASP A 268 -7.83 -3.27 16.78
C ASP A 268 -8.54 -2.60 15.60
N TYR A 269 -8.44 -3.21 14.44
CA TYR A 269 -9.18 -2.87 13.24
C TYR A 269 -10.23 -3.97 12.98
N LEU A 270 -11.50 -3.63 13.20
CA LEU A 270 -12.55 -4.63 13.45
C LEU A 270 -13.23 -5.15 12.18
N LYS A 271 -13.31 -4.32 11.14
CA LYS A 271 -14.02 -4.65 9.89
C LYS A 271 -13.13 -4.47 8.66
N GLU A 272 -12.85 -5.56 7.95
CA GLU A 272 -12.16 -5.51 6.65
C GLU A 272 -12.90 -4.61 5.64
N ASN A 273 -12.15 -3.90 4.79
CA ASN A 273 -12.65 -3.06 3.71
C ASN A 273 -13.60 -1.91 4.12
N VAL A 274 -13.61 -1.53 5.41
CA VAL A 274 -14.42 -0.42 5.93
C VAL A 274 -13.52 0.60 6.60
N GLU A 275 -13.60 1.86 6.13
CA GLU A 275 -12.89 2.97 6.75
C GLU A 275 -13.25 3.09 8.23
N GLN A 276 -12.23 3.03 9.09
CA GLN A 276 -12.35 3.13 10.53
C GLN A 276 -11.35 4.16 11.06
N ALA A 277 -11.74 4.87 12.11
CA ALA A 277 -10.81 5.70 12.85
C ALA A 277 -9.70 4.83 13.46
N PHE A 278 -8.47 5.31 13.41
CA PHE A 278 -7.31 4.70 14.05
C PHE A 278 -6.73 5.69 15.06
N PRO A 279 -6.00 5.25 16.11
CA PRO A 279 -5.41 6.19 17.05
C PRO A 279 -4.50 7.19 16.32
N PRO A 280 -4.55 8.48 16.70
CA PRO A 280 -3.76 9.51 16.05
C PRO A 280 -2.26 9.38 16.39
N LEU A 281 -1.38 9.77 15.47
CA LEU A 281 0.04 9.89 15.76
C LEU A 281 0.33 11.08 16.69
N ASP A 282 1.22 10.88 17.66
CA ASP A 282 1.66 11.93 18.59
C ASP A 282 2.52 13.01 17.90
N ALA A 283 2.50 14.21 18.46
CA ALA A 283 3.44 15.27 18.08
C ALA A 283 4.88 14.87 18.39
N TRP A 284 5.82 15.43 17.63
CA TRP A 284 7.24 15.10 17.77
C TRP A 284 8.15 16.29 17.49
N VAL A 285 9.38 16.16 18.01
CA VAL A 285 10.51 17.08 17.79
C VAL A 285 11.74 16.24 17.48
N SER A 286 12.50 16.66 16.48
CA SER A 286 13.78 16.07 16.10
C SER A 286 14.90 17.11 16.17
N MET A 287 15.94 16.77 16.94
CA MET A 287 17.15 17.58 17.13
C MET A 287 18.34 17.11 16.29
N ASP A 288 18.13 16.10 15.42
CA ASP A 288 19.15 15.66 14.48
C ASP A 288 19.33 16.70 13.37
N GLN A 289 20.29 17.59 13.58
CA GLN A 289 20.54 18.72 12.69
C GLN A 289 21.03 18.27 11.31
N ALA A 290 21.83 17.21 11.26
CA ALA A 290 22.36 16.69 10.01
C ALA A 290 21.21 16.10 9.17
N CYS A 291 20.34 15.34 9.81
CA CYS A 291 19.18 14.76 9.14
C CYS A 291 18.15 15.83 8.74
N ALA A 292 17.84 16.77 9.63
CA ALA A 292 16.92 17.87 9.32
C ALA A 292 17.43 18.75 8.18
N LYS A 293 18.73 19.05 8.14
CA LYS A 293 19.35 19.78 7.03
C LYS A 293 19.30 18.98 5.74
N LYS A 294 19.62 17.69 5.77
CA LYS A 294 19.54 16.79 4.61
C LYS A 294 18.12 16.78 4.07
N TRP A 295 17.11 16.57 4.93
CA TRP A 295 15.72 16.60 4.50
C TRP A 295 15.33 17.95 3.88
N ASN A 296 15.67 19.06 4.54
CA ASN A 296 15.33 20.39 4.05
C ASN A 296 15.88 20.64 2.63
N THR A 297 17.09 20.12 2.34
CA THR A 297 17.80 20.34 1.07
C THR A 297 17.46 19.33 -0.02
N THR A 298 17.34 18.05 0.30
CA THR A 298 17.14 16.98 -0.68
C THR A 298 15.73 16.39 -0.67
N GLY A 299 14.88 16.81 0.26
CA GLY A 299 13.63 16.12 0.56
C GLY A 299 13.91 14.80 1.28
N GLY A 300 12.91 13.92 1.25
CA GLY A 300 12.99 12.61 1.88
C GLY A 300 11.77 11.78 1.56
N TYR A 301 11.47 10.82 2.42
CA TYR A 301 10.30 10.00 2.27
C TYR A 301 9.68 9.62 3.61
N GLY A 302 8.36 9.46 3.60
CA GLY A 302 7.61 8.81 4.66
C GLY A 302 7.56 7.31 4.37
N GLU A 303 7.86 6.49 5.36
CA GLU A 303 7.75 5.04 5.30
C GLU A 303 6.66 4.56 6.25
N MET A 304 5.68 3.84 5.71
CA MET A 304 4.58 3.27 6.48
C MET A 304 4.85 1.79 6.70
N THR A 305 4.85 1.37 7.96
CA THR A 305 5.12 -0.02 8.33
C THR A 305 4.03 -0.58 9.23
N VAL A 306 3.79 -1.89 9.12
CA VAL A 306 2.87 -2.63 9.99
C VAL A 306 3.56 -3.84 10.62
N VAL A 307 3.24 -4.10 11.89
CA VAL A 307 3.39 -5.41 12.53
C VAL A 307 2.05 -5.75 13.17
N GLY A 308 1.61 -7.01 13.11
CA GLY A 308 0.39 -7.40 13.82
C GLY A 308 -0.05 -8.82 13.56
N GLU A 309 -1.31 -9.07 13.90
CA GLU A 309 -1.96 -10.37 13.70
C GLU A 309 -3.41 -10.16 13.25
N SER A 310 -3.80 -10.85 12.18
CA SER A 310 -5.17 -10.84 11.69
C SER A 310 -6.11 -11.56 12.65
N VAL A 311 -7.41 -11.30 12.55
CA VAL A 311 -8.43 -12.09 13.27
C VAL A 311 -8.43 -13.57 12.85
N ARG A 312 -7.71 -13.93 11.78
CA ARG A 312 -7.52 -15.30 11.29
C ARG A 312 -6.20 -15.94 11.79
N CYS A 313 -5.51 -15.28 12.72
CA CYS A 313 -4.20 -15.69 13.27
C CYS A 313 -3.05 -15.63 12.25
N ASP A 314 -3.20 -14.85 11.17
CA ASP A 314 -2.13 -14.63 10.22
C ASP A 314 -1.20 -13.53 10.74
N LYS A 315 0.10 -13.80 10.78
CA LYS A 315 1.08 -12.76 11.11
C LYS A 315 1.17 -11.75 9.98
N VAL A 316 1.12 -10.47 10.34
CA VAL A 316 1.28 -9.34 9.43
C VAL A 316 2.66 -8.77 9.66
N ASP A 317 3.64 -9.29 8.92
CA ASP A 317 5.05 -8.95 9.00
C ASP A 317 5.74 -9.16 7.64
N ASP A 318 7.05 -8.92 7.58
CA ASP A 318 7.84 -9.05 6.37
C ASP A 318 8.18 -10.51 5.97
N GLY A 319 7.58 -11.50 6.64
CA GLY A 319 7.87 -12.92 6.52
C GLY A 319 9.01 -13.42 7.42
N ALA A 320 9.75 -12.51 8.06
CA ALA A 320 10.83 -12.80 9.01
C ALA A 320 10.53 -12.26 10.42
N GLY A 321 9.28 -11.84 10.68
CA GLY A 321 8.86 -11.26 11.95
C GLY A 321 9.21 -9.78 12.12
N ASN A 322 9.74 -9.11 11.10
CA ASN A 322 10.01 -7.67 11.15
C ASN A 322 8.86 -6.86 10.55
N ALA A 323 8.87 -5.55 10.78
CA ALA A 323 7.85 -4.65 10.25
C ALA A 323 7.76 -4.71 8.71
N TYR A 324 6.56 -4.93 8.20
CA TYR A 324 6.26 -4.93 6.78
C TYR A 324 6.08 -3.50 6.30
N VAL A 325 6.93 -3.06 5.36
CA VAL A 325 6.76 -1.76 4.68
C VAL A 325 5.71 -1.92 3.59
N PHE A 326 4.51 -1.39 3.82
CA PHE A 326 3.40 -1.51 2.88
C PHE A 326 3.27 -0.30 1.96
N ASN A 327 3.82 0.85 2.33
CA ASN A 327 3.79 2.05 1.48
C ASN A 327 4.94 3.02 1.77
N ARG A 328 5.30 3.83 0.78
CA ARG A 328 6.22 4.97 0.91
C ARG A 328 5.67 6.18 0.19
N VAL A 329 5.89 7.36 0.77
CA VAL A 329 5.46 8.65 0.20
C VAL A 329 6.67 9.55 0.00
N LYS A 330 6.87 10.05 -1.22
CA LYS A 330 7.98 10.95 -1.55
C LYS A 330 7.66 12.38 -1.09
N TYR A 331 8.57 12.98 -0.33
CA TYR A 331 8.46 14.36 0.13
C TYR A 331 9.36 15.29 -0.67
N CYS A 332 8.81 16.46 -1.00
CA CYS A 332 9.56 17.49 -1.70
C CYS A 332 10.61 18.15 -0.78
N PRO A 333 11.78 18.52 -1.32
CA PRO A 333 12.66 19.48 -0.64
C PRO A 333 11.98 20.84 -0.42
N SER A 334 12.51 21.65 0.49
CA SER A 334 11.87 22.92 0.87
C SER A 334 11.87 23.97 -0.23
N ILE A 335 12.84 23.91 -1.16
CA ILE A 335 12.91 24.78 -2.34
C ILE A 335 11.63 24.71 -3.20
N CYS A 336 10.96 23.56 -3.20
CA CYS A 336 9.74 23.30 -3.96
C CYS A 336 8.50 24.01 -3.40
N ARG A 337 8.60 24.68 -2.24
CA ARG A 337 7.52 25.51 -1.71
C ARG A 337 7.40 26.84 -2.46
N ASP A 338 8.47 27.29 -3.09
CA ASP A 338 8.44 28.47 -3.95
C ASP A 338 7.88 28.09 -5.33
N PRO A 339 6.79 28.72 -5.81
CA PRO A 339 6.23 28.47 -7.13
C PRO A 339 7.23 28.62 -8.28
N ALA A 340 8.27 29.44 -8.12
CA ALA A 340 9.32 29.61 -9.12
C ALA A 340 10.11 28.32 -9.38
N ASN A 341 10.16 27.41 -8.40
CA ASN A 341 10.90 26.14 -8.49
C ASN A 341 9.98 24.96 -8.82
N ALA A 342 8.68 25.18 -9.02
CA ALA A 342 7.71 24.09 -9.24
C ALA A 342 8.03 23.22 -10.46
N SER A 343 8.71 23.78 -11.47
CA SER A 343 9.14 23.05 -12.66
C SER A 343 10.40 22.20 -12.47
N ASN A 344 11.13 22.38 -11.36
CA ASN A 344 12.38 21.66 -11.15
C ASN A 344 12.13 20.16 -11.01
N PRO A 345 13.00 19.29 -11.56
CA PRO A 345 12.81 17.85 -11.52
C PRO A 345 12.62 17.27 -10.10
N GLU A 346 13.30 17.82 -9.09
CA GLU A 346 13.18 17.41 -7.68
C GLU A 346 11.83 17.76 -7.04
N CYS A 347 11.10 18.71 -7.64
CA CYS A 347 9.78 19.15 -7.22
C CYS A 347 8.65 18.41 -7.95
N GLN A 348 8.98 17.60 -8.95
CA GLN A 348 8.02 16.77 -9.67
C GLN A 348 7.77 15.45 -8.92
N ASN A 349 6.51 15.00 -8.93
CA ASN A 349 6.08 13.71 -8.35
C ASN A 349 6.40 13.52 -6.86
N CYS A 350 6.46 14.61 -6.09
CA CYS A 350 6.55 14.59 -4.64
C CYS A 350 5.32 15.26 -4.02
N GLN A 351 5.02 14.94 -2.77
CA GLN A 351 3.89 15.47 -2.04
C GLN A 351 4.34 16.22 -0.78
N GLN A 352 3.53 17.17 -0.33
CA GLN A 352 3.71 17.85 0.97
C GLN A 352 2.97 17.13 2.10
N GLY A 353 2.11 16.15 1.75
CA GLY A 353 1.29 15.35 2.65
C GLY A 353 1.74 13.88 2.70
N GLY A 354 1.30 13.17 3.74
CA GLY A 354 1.77 11.81 4.04
C GLY A 354 0.78 10.68 3.83
N SER A 355 -0.40 10.93 3.28
CA SER A 355 -1.39 9.87 3.02
C SER A 355 -1.00 9.01 1.83
N GLY A 356 -1.45 7.76 1.79
CA GLY A 356 -1.21 6.91 0.63
C GLY A 356 -2.06 5.65 0.56
N GLN A 357 -2.26 5.19 -0.66
CA GLN A 357 -2.93 3.93 -1.00
C GLN A 357 -1.88 2.86 -1.30
N PHE A 358 -2.21 1.61 -1.05
CA PHE A 358 -1.34 0.46 -1.30
C PHE A 358 -2.12 -0.71 -1.87
#